data_AF-A0AA85BZG6-F1
#
_entry.id   AF-A0AA85BZG6-F1
#
_cell.length_a   1.000
_cell.length_b   1.000
_cell.length_c   1.000
_cell.angle_alpha   90.00
_cell.angle_beta   90.00
_cell.angle_gamma   90.00
#
_symmetry.space_group_name_H-M   'P 1'
#
loop_
_entity.id
_entity.type
_entity.pdbx_description
1 polymer ?
#
loop_
_entity_poly.entity_id
_entity_poly.type
_entity_poly.pdbx_seq_one_letter_code
_entity_poly.pdbx_strand_id
1 'polypeptide(L)'
;MAKQPYIEASELNANDVQVTLIMQGLQAPSRGFCGLIKPGCSGNFHKDSFNTTSASIRQQLGNGLLKVELGEYSLNVLCELTNPNYTYEYTVRQFPSKIIPTFCTFKIQNNKVKLRLRKACGSEQWAGALAVKGLDQS
;
A
#
# COMPACT_ATOMS: atom_id res chain seq x y z
N MET A 1 6.34 -0.49 20.59
CA MET A 1 5.21 0.41 20.28
C MET A 1 5.19 0.62 18.78
N ALA A 2 4.06 0.33 18.13
CA ALA A 2 3.92 0.51 16.69
C ALA A 2 3.79 2.00 16.34
N LYS A 3 4.39 2.41 15.22
CA LYS A 3 4.34 3.76 14.67
C LYS A 3 3.30 3.82 13.56
N GLN A 4 2.66 4.97 13.40
CA GLN A 4 1.88 5.22 12.20
C GLN A 4 2.80 5.73 11.08
N PRO A 5 2.69 5.20 9.86
CA PRO A 5 3.30 5.82 8.69
C PRO A 5 2.62 7.17 8.40
N TYR A 6 3.33 8.08 7.77
CA TYR A 6 2.69 9.26 7.19
C TYR A 6 2.02 8.88 5.87
N ILE A 7 0.80 9.34 5.64
CA ILE A 7 -0.04 8.92 4.52
C ILE A 7 -0.33 10.09 3.60
N GLU A 8 -0.09 9.90 2.31
CA GLU A 8 -0.58 10.78 1.25
C GLU A 8 -1.50 9.97 0.35
N ALA A 9 -2.72 10.43 0.14
CA ALA A 9 -3.66 9.83 -0.80
C ALA A 9 -4.06 10.86 -1.85
N SER A 10 -4.01 10.50 -3.12
CA SER A 10 -4.39 11.37 -4.23
C SER A 10 -5.05 10.57 -5.35
N GLU A 11 -6.10 11.12 -5.94
CA GLU A 11 -6.71 10.55 -7.13
C GLU A 11 -5.82 10.80 -8.34
N LEU A 12 -5.44 9.74 -9.05
CA LEU A 12 -4.60 9.85 -10.25
C LEU A 12 -5.45 10.09 -11.50
N ASN A 13 -6.58 9.41 -11.58
CA ASN A 13 -7.56 9.50 -12.66
C ASN A 13 -8.90 8.90 -12.18
N ALA A 14 -9.89 8.90 -13.07
CA ALA A 14 -11.24 8.42 -12.78
C ALA A 14 -11.33 6.96 -12.26
N ASN A 15 -10.29 6.14 -12.44
CA ASN A 15 -10.27 4.73 -12.06
C ASN A 15 -9.20 4.37 -11.03
N ASP A 16 -8.24 5.26 -10.74
CA ASP A 16 -7.05 4.94 -9.95
C ASP A 16 -6.79 5.99 -8.87
N VAL A 17 -6.46 5.51 -7.68
CA VAL A 17 -6.02 6.33 -6.54
C VAL A 17 -4.63 5.86 -6.12
N GLN A 18 -3.72 6.81 -5.88
CA GLN A 18 -2.41 6.52 -5.32
C GLN A 18 -2.41 6.81 -3.83
N VAL A 19 -2.03 5.80 -3.04
CA VAL A 19 -1.76 5.91 -1.61
C VAL A 19 -0.26 5.73 -1.39
N THR A 20 0.41 6.73 -0.84
CA THR A 20 1.83 6.68 -0.48
C THR A 20 1.95 6.61 1.04
N LEU A 21 2.53 5.52 1.52
CA LEU A 21 2.90 5.35 2.93
C LEU A 21 4.39 5.69 3.08
N ILE A 22 4.69 6.71 3.86
CA ILE A 22 6.05 7.12 4.19
C ILE A 22 6.44 6.48 5.53
N MET A 23 7.43 5.60 5.48
CA MET A 23 7.95 4.80 6.60
C MET A 23 9.46 5.00 6.69
N GLN A 24 9.89 5.95 7.53
CA GLN A 24 11.31 6.29 7.66
C GLN A 24 12.15 5.09 8.10
N GLY A 25 13.27 4.88 7.42
CA GLY A 25 14.17 3.77 7.66
C GLY A 25 13.81 2.50 6.89
N LEU A 26 12.68 2.43 6.17
CA LEU A 26 12.38 1.30 5.30
C LEU A 26 13.43 1.19 4.18
N GLN A 27 14.09 0.04 4.07
CA GLN A 27 15.03 -0.26 2.98
C GLN A 27 14.36 -1.14 1.95
N ALA A 28 14.32 -0.67 0.70
CA ALA A 28 13.68 -1.42 -0.36
C ALA A 28 14.41 -2.74 -0.63
N PRO A 29 13.71 -3.79 -1.12
CA PRO A 29 14.36 -5.05 -1.43
C PRO A 29 15.43 -4.87 -2.51
N SER A 30 16.61 -5.42 -2.28
CA SER A 30 17.65 -5.55 -3.30
C SER A 30 17.46 -6.88 -4.04
N ARG A 31 16.78 -6.87 -5.19
CA ARG A 31 16.83 -8.03 -6.11
C ARG A 31 18.05 -7.83 -7.04
N GLY A 32 18.95 -8.83 -7.04
CA GLY A 32 20.37 -8.67 -7.38
C GLY A 32 20.78 -8.57 -8.86
N PHE A 33 22.10 -8.37 -9.00
CA PHE A 33 22.99 -8.39 -10.18
C PHE A 33 22.80 -7.32 -11.27
N CYS A 34 22.96 -6.05 -10.90
CA CYS A 34 23.86 -5.08 -11.57
C CYS A 34 23.72 -3.76 -10.81
N GLY A 35 24.82 -3.10 -10.44
CA GLY A 35 24.85 -1.84 -9.67
C GLY A 35 24.24 -0.60 -10.36
N LEU A 36 23.32 -0.79 -11.32
CA LEU A 36 22.74 0.25 -12.16
C LEU A 36 21.23 0.42 -11.97
N ILE A 37 20.54 -0.46 -11.24
CA ILE A 37 19.09 -0.35 -11.01
C ILE A 37 18.85 0.12 -9.58
N LYS A 38 18.12 1.24 -9.42
CA LYS A 38 17.73 1.77 -8.12
C LYS A 38 17.03 0.68 -7.28
N PRO A 39 17.38 0.49 -6.00
CA PRO A 39 16.77 -0.53 -5.15
C PRO A 39 15.25 -0.34 -5.06
N GLY A 40 14.52 -1.44 -5.13
CA GLY A 40 13.06 -1.43 -5.17
C GLY A 40 12.46 -2.65 -5.84
N CYS A 41 11.16 -2.81 -5.63
CA CYS A 41 10.35 -3.76 -6.40
C CYS A 41 8.95 -3.20 -6.62
N SER A 42 8.26 -3.73 -7.62
CA SER A 42 6.86 -3.46 -7.88
C SER A 42 6.18 -4.72 -8.37
N GLY A 43 4.86 -4.79 -8.21
CA GLY A 43 4.08 -5.92 -8.66
C GLY A 43 2.60 -5.72 -8.42
N ASN A 44 1.86 -6.78 -8.69
CA ASN A 44 0.41 -6.84 -8.46
C ASN A 44 0.14 -7.47 -7.10
N PHE A 45 -1.03 -7.17 -6.55
CA PHE A 45 -1.56 -7.92 -5.43
C PHE A 45 -2.04 -9.29 -5.88
N HIS A 46 -1.80 -10.31 -5.05
CA HIS A 46 -2.20 -11.67 -5.36
C HIS A 46 -3.46 -12.02 -4.57
N LYS A 47 -4.41 -12.65 -5.24
CA LYS A 47 -5.65 -13.11 -4.61
C LYS A 47 -5.31 -14.08 -3.47
N ASP A 48 -5.97 -13.92 -2.33
CA ASP A 48 -5.86 -14.93 -1.27
C ASP A 48 -6.62 -16.20 -1.69
N SER A 49 -6.03 -17.37 -1.42
CA SER A 49 -6.45 -18.67 -1.96
C SER A 49 -7.94 -19.00 -1.79
N PHE A 50 -8.59 -18.40 -0.79
CA PHE A 50 -9.96 -18.67 -0.39
C PHE A 50 -10.93 -17.49 -0.60
N ASN A 51 -10.47 -16.32 -1.04
CA ASN A 51 -11.30 -15.13 -1.15
C ASN A 51 -11.06 -14.36 -2.46
N THR A 52 -12.11 -14.11 -3.25
CA THR A 52 -12.05 -13.27 -4.46
C THR A 52 -12.09 -11.78 -4.16
N THR A 53 -12.48 -11.39 -2.94
CA THR A 53 -12.69 -10.00 -2.54
C THR A 53 -11.51 -9.43 -1.74
N SER A 54 -10.44 -10.20 -1.54
CA SER A 54 -9.20 -9.74 -0.93
C SER A 54 -7.98 -10.11 -1.76
N ALA A 55 -6.93 -9.31 -1.61
CA ALA A 55 -5.64 -9.61 -2.17
C ALA A 55 -4.55 -9.09 -1.24
N SER A 56 -3.43 -9.80 -1.17
CA SER A 56 -2.35 -9.48 -0.25
C SER A 56 -0.99 -9.52 -0.94
N ILE A 57 -0.01 -8.88 -0.30
CA ILE A 57 1.39 -9.04 -0.61
C ILE A 57 2.19 -9.23 0.67
N ARG A 58 3.25 -10.02 0.56
CA ARG A 58 4.28 -10.16 1.58
C ARG A 58 5.63 -10.01 0.92
N GLN A 59 6.39 -8.99 1.32
CA GLN A 59 7.67 -8.67 0.69
C GLN A 59 8.77 -8.54 1.75
N GLN A 60 9.81 -9.36 1.60
CA GLN A 60 11.06 -9.20 2.34
C GLN A 60 11.75 -7.90 1.90
N LEU A 61 12.04 -7.04 2.86
CA LEU A 61 12.74 -5.76 2.71
C LEU A 61 14.25 -5.95 2.93
N GLY A 62 15.04 -4.92 2.64
CA GLY A 62 16.48 -4.94 2.97
C GLY A 62 16.75 -5.03 4.49
N ASN A 63 15.81 -4.56 5.31
CA ASN A 63 15.93 -4.50 6.75
C ASN A 63 14.64 -4.87 7.48
N GLY A 64 13.87 -5.83 6.96
CA GLY A 64 12.60 -6.21 7.59
C GLY A 64 11.61 -6.92 6.68
N LEU A 65 10.34 -6.81 7.03
CA LEU A 65 9.23 -7.45 6.34
C LEU A 65 8.07 -6.45 6.18
N LEU A 66 7.51 -6.40 4.97
CA LEU A 66 6.27 -5.69 4.69
C LEU A 66 5.15 -6.68 4.37
N LYS A 67 3.99 -6.47 4.97
CA LYS A 67 2.72 -7.11 4.62
C LYS A 67 1.70 -6.04 4.31
N VAL A 68 0.97 -6.21 3.22
CA VAL A 68 -0.16 -5.35 2.86
C VAL A 68 -1.31 -6.23 2.44
N GLU A 69 -2.48 -5.98 3.03
CA GLU A 69 -3.72 -6.68 2.75
C GLU A 69 -4.75 -5.66 2.28
N LEU A 70 -5.44 -5.98 1.19
CA LEU A 70 -6.49 -5.18 0.61
C LEU A 70 -7.79 -5.98 0.62
N GLY A 71 -8.84 -5.37 1.14
CA GLY A 71 -10.23 -5.77 0.87
C GLY A 71 -10.87 -4.82 -0.14
N GLU A 72 -12.13 -5.06 -0.51
CA GLU A 72 -12.88 -4.14 -1.38
C GLU A 72 -13.01 -2.72 -0.80
N TYR A 73 -13.01 -2.58 0.53
CA TYR A 73 -13.16 -1.29 1.22
C TYR A 73 -12.07 -0.99 2.24
N SER A 74 -11.09 -1.88 2.41
CA SER A 74 -10.15 -1.81 3.52
C SER A 74 -8.72 -1.99 3.07
N LEU A 75 -7.81 -1.46 3.87
CA LEU A 75 -6.36 -1.63 3.74
C LEU A 75 -5.79 -1.90 5.12
N ASN A 76 -4.97 -2.94 5.22
CA ASN A 76 -4.15 -3.20 6.40
C ASN A 76 -2.67 -3.26 5.98
N VAL A 77 -1.83 -2.52 6.68
CA VAL A 77 -0.39 -2.47 6.48
C VAL A 77 0.30 -2.78 7.78
N LEU A 78 1.20 -3.77 7.72
CA LEU A 78 2.15 -4.09 8.77
C LEU A 78 3.55 -4.11 8.18
N CYS A 79 4.44 -3.29 8.71
CA CYS A 79 5.85 -3.27 8.33
C CYS A 79 6.74 -3.40 9.55
N GLU A 80 7.49 -4.48 9.64
CA GLU A 80 8.39 -4.79 10.75
C GLU A 80 9.83 -4.57 10.29
N LEU A 81 10.48 -3.51 10.77
CA LEU A 81 11.87 -3.19 10.49
C LEU A 81 12.76 -3.72 11.61
N THR A 82 13.89 -4.33 11.26
CA THR A 82 14.87 -4.88 12.22
C THR A 82 15.99 -3.90 12.55
N ASN A 83 16.34 -3.02 11.61
CA ASN A 83 17.31 -1.95 11.83
C ASN A 83 16.94 -0.70 11.00
N PRO A 84 16.35 0.34 11.60
CA PRO A 84 16.02 0.47 13.02
C PRO A 84 14.90 -0.50 13.45
N ASN A 85 14.87 -0.89 14.73
CA ASN A 85 13.83 -1.77 15.27
C ASN A 85 12.50 -1.00 15.47
N TYR A 86 11.70 -0.91 14.40
CA TYR A 86 10.40 -0.23 14.38
C TYR A 86 9.35 -1.10 13.72
N THR A 87 8.16 -1.11 14.29
CA THR A 87 6.96 -1.65 13.63
C THR A 87 6.10 -0.49 13.17
N TYR A 88 5.71 -0.47 11.91
CA TYR A 88 4.67 0.41 11.38
C TYR A 88 3.37 -0.36 11.20
N GLU A 89 2.28 0.22 11.67
CA GLU A 89 0.93 -0.31 11.49
C GLU A 89 0.00 0.78 10.99
N TYR A 90 -0.82 0.45 9.99
CA TYR A 90 -1.83 1.35 9.46
C TYR A 90 -3.03 0.55 8.96
N THR A 91 -4.23 0.94 9.38
CA THR A 91 -5.48 0.34 8.94
C THR A 91 -6.40 1.42 8.42
N VAL A 92 -7.03 1.13 7.28
CA VAL A 92 -8.19 1.84 6.76
C VAL A 92 -9.35 0.87 6.80
N ARG A 93 -10.43 1.25 7.48
CA ARG A 93 -11.61 0.39 7.62
C ARG A 93 -12.58 0.59 6.47
N GLN A 94 -12.72 1.82 5.99
CA GLN A 94 -13.71 2.15 4.98
C GLN A 94 -13.15 3.17 3.97
N PHE A 95 -12.86 2.72 2.76
CA PHE A 95 -12.61 3.59 1.62
C PHE A 95 -13.87 4.34 1.18
N PRO A 96 -13.73 5.46 0.45
CA PRO A 96 -14.86 6.17 -0.16
C PRO A 96 -15.72 5.30 -1.08
N SER A 97 -15.13 4.36 -1.82
CA SER A 97 -15.86 3.39 -2.63
C SER A 97 -15.10 2.06 -2.75
N LYS A 98 -15.71 1.06 -3.41
CA LYS A 98 -15.05 -0.23 -3.64
C LYS A 98 -13.82 -0.08 -4.53
N ILE A 99 -12.79 -0.85 -4.21
CA ILE A 99 -11.66 -1.15 -5.09
C ILE A 99 -11.76 -2.59 -5.63
N ILE A 100 -10.93 -2.92 -6.61
CA ILE A 100 -10.75 -4.29 -7.10
C ILE A 100 -9.33 -4.75 -6.67
N PRO A 101 -9.19 -5.46 -5.54
CA PRO A 101 -7.88 -5.74 -4.93
C PRO A 101 -6.87 -6.41 -5.86
N THR A 102 -7.31 -7.35 -6.70
CA THR A 102 -6.43 -8.09 -7.65
C THR A 102 -5.90 -7.23 -8.80
N PHE A 103 -6.50 -6.08 -9.07
CA PHE A 103 -6.02 -5.11 -10.07
C PHE A 103 -5.21 -3.98 -9.44
N CYS A 104 -5.04 -4.00 -8.12
CA CYS A 104 -4.19 -3.05 -7.42
C CYS A 104 -2.73 -3.44 -7.60
N THR A 105 -1.86 -2.44 -7.54
CA THR A 105 -0.41 -2.63 -7.68
C THR A 105 0.34 -1.93 -6.56
N PHE A 106 1.57 -2.36 -6.33
CA PHE A 106 2.44 -1.76 -5.33
C PHE A 106 3.80 -1.42 -5.94
N LYS A 107 4.49 -0.46 -5.34
CA LYS A 107 5.89 -0.14 -5.58
C LYS A 107 6.56 0.22 -4.27
N ILE A 108 7.63 -0.50 -3.94
CA ILE A 108 8.42 -0.31 -2.72
C ILE A 108 9.72 0.39 -3.10
N GLN A 109 10.03 1.47 -2.39
CA GLN A 109 11.25 2.26 -2.52
C GLN A 109 11.77 2.59 -1.13
N ASN A 110 13.01 3.09 -1.03
CA ASN A 110 13.52 3.52 0.27
C ASN A 110 12.59 4.55 0.91
N ASN A 111 12.30 4.35 2.19
CA ASN A 111 11.42 5.15 3.03
C ASN A 111 9.94 5.22 2.63
N LYS A 112 9.50 4.51 1.56
CA LYS A 112 8.10 4.61 1.13
C LYS A 112 7.57 3.40 0.36
N VAL A 113 6.27 3.19 0.52
CA VAL A 113 5.49 2.22 -0.24
C VAL A 113 4.39 2.98 -0.95
N LYS A 114 4.29 2.81 -2.26
CA LYS A 114 3.21 3.35 -3.08
C LYS A 114 2.26 2.23 -3.45
N LEU A 115 0.99 2.42 -3.17
CA LEU A 115 -0.10 1.55 -3.59
C LEU A 115 -0.90 2.30 -4.65
N ARG A 116 -1.17 1.66 -5.78
CA ARG A 116 -2.13 2.14 -6.76
C ARG A 116 -3.37 1.27 -6.64
N LEU A 117 -4.43 1.88 -6.11
CA LEU A 117 -5.70 1.25 -5.88
C LEU A 117 -6.58 1.43 -7.13
N ARG A 118 -7.05 0.32 -7.69
CA ARG A 118 -8.00 0.33 -8.81
C ARG A 118 -9.40 0.41 -8.24
N LYS A 119 -10.13 1.50 -8.49
CA LYS A 119 -11.55 1.63 -8.13
C LYS A 119 -12.40 0.64 -8.92
N ALA A 120 -13.50 0.17 -8.31
CA ALA A 120 -14.50 -0.62 -8.99
C ALA A 120 -15.28 0.23 -10.01
N CYS A 121 -15.81 -0.40 -11.05
CA CYS A 121 -16.62 0.30 -12.06
C CYS A 121 -17.81 1.03 -11.41
N GLY A 122 -18.09 2.25 -11.87
CA GLY A 122 -19.16 3.08 -11.30
C GLY A 122 -18.80 3.81 -10.00
N SER A 123 -17.53 3.76 -9.56
CA SER A 123 -17.08 4.53 -8.40
C SER A 123 -17.05 6.03 -8.66
N GLU A 124 -17.48 6.81 -7.66
CA GLU A 124 -17.37 8.26 -7.67
C GLU A 124 -15.91 8.76 -7.61
N GLN A 125 -15.73 10.06 -7.79
CA GLN A 125 -14.44 10.72 -7.58
C GLN A 125 -14.10 10.73 -6.09
N TRP A 126 -12.84 10.42 -5.78
CA TRP A 126 -12.35 10.40 -4.40
C TRP A 126 -11.74 11.73 -3.98
N ALA A 127 -11.36 12.60 -4.93
CA ALA A 127 -10.68 13.86 -4.64
C ALA A 127 -11.35 14.69 -3.51
N GLY A 128 -12.68 14.82 -3.54
CA GLY A 128 -13.44 15.51 -2.49
C GLY A 128 -13.39 14.79 -1.14
N ALA A 129 -13.66 13.48 -1.12
CA ALA A 129 -13.62 12.69 0.11
C ALA A 129 -12.23 12.67 0.76
N LEU A 130 -11.18 12.54 -0.07
CA LEU A 130 -9.78 12.56 0.37
C LEU A 130 -9.40 13.91 0.97
N ALA A 131 -9.88 15.03 0.41
CA ALA A 131 -9.60 16.36 0.94
C ALA A 131 -10.27 16.64 2.30
N VAL A 132 -11.44 16.03 2.55
CA VAL A 132 -12.24 16.30 3.76
C VAL A 132 -11.89 15.34 4.90
N LYS A 133 -11.83 14.03 4.62
CA LYS A 133 -11.65 12.98 5.64
C LYS A 133 -10.35 12.19 5.52
N GLY A 134 -9.58 12.41 4.44
CA GLY A 134 -8.44 11.55 4.13
C GLY A 134 -8.87 10.21 3.54
N LEU A 135 -8.05 9.18 3.72
CA LEU A 135 -8.28 7.87 3.09
C LEU A 135 -9.34 7.02 3.82
N ASP A 136 -9.45 7.13 5.14
CA ASP A 136 -10.43 6.39 5.94
C ASP A 136 -11.70 7.23 6.17
N GLN A 137 -12.86 6.66 5.86
CA GLN A 137 -14.16 7.33 5.90
C GLN A 137 -15.00 6.94 7.12
N SER A 138 -14.52 6.00 7.93
CA SER A 138 -15.22 5.51 9.13
C SER A 138 -15.36 6.58 10.20
#